data_AF-A0A7X9J5B3-F1
#
_entry.id   AF-A0A7X9J5B3-F1
#
_cell.length_a   1.000
_cell.length_b   1.000
_cell.length_c   1.000
_cell.angle_alpha   90.00
_cell.angle_beta   90.00
_cell.angle_gamma   90.00
#
_symmetry.space_group_name_H-M   'P 1'
#
loop_
_entity.id
_entity.type
_entity.pdbx_description
1 polymer ?
#
loop_
_entity_poly.entity_id
_entity_poly.type
_entity_poly.pdbx_seq_one_letter_code
_entity_poly.pdbx_strand_id
1 'polypeptide(L)'
;MIPARFIRILFFLPLVIAPASCGPSTKTPARQLYAWRSPEFHRFVEDSYRFAGVPNPDAFYDWWEKNVPLPNGETGTWEQWIEKTRAHIDSLEEPDQWAAVAGLIAAELHKSVKKGIPKFSLDRGFEFTNTVKLGERQCFLQSIVIAALLQALDLDAGVVMVSGNEKGEETNNAHAIAVLKLANGTDLQVDASEKEPYSTHKGLFVDIRGKGYRYVKPVYRADAKVMTGYIDAGTGKQIAVNDVRGLDYAFQRSQFQYYRGERAPGGFIDPKPTPAGIKNQVMLLKQSVEICPGNPLAVFMLGRAYDKSGDAKSAAARYRSAYALYTKYGWVPGSVKGYVPNAKAKAK
;
A
#
# COMPACT_ATOMS: atom_id res chain seq x y z
N MET A 1 -43.53 4.11 6.27
CA MET A 1 -43.47 3.19 7.43
C MET A 1 -43.05 1.82 6.92
N ILE A 2 -41.87 1.36 7.33
CA ILE A 2 -41.39 -0.03 7.17
C ILE A 2 -41.79 -0.78 8.46
N PRO A 3 -42.07 -2.09 8.42
CA PRO A 3 -41.09 -3.04 8.94
C PRO A 3 -40.89 -4.21 7.95
N ALA A 4 -39.66 -4.50 7.50
CA ALA A 4 -38.62 -5.25 8.20
C ALA A 4 -39.08 -6.69 8.49
N ARG A 5 -38.69 -7.63 7.61
CA ARG A 5 -38.62 -9.06 7.94
C ARG A 5 -37.24 -9.58 7.60
N PHE A 6 -36.45 -9.74 8.66
CA PHE A 6 -35.24 -10.54 8.71
C PHE A 6 -35.57 -12.00 8.37
N ILE A 7 -34.89 -12.56 7.39
CA ILE A 7 -34.84 -14.01 7.18
C ILE A 7 -33.62 -14.52 7.95
N ARG A 8 -33.86 -15.14 9.11
CA ARG A 8 -32.89 -16.02 9.78
C ARG A 8 -33.05 -17.41 9.16
N ILE A 9 -32.06 -17.88 8.43
CA ILE A 9 -31.97 -19.30 8.03
C ILE A 9 -31.06 -19.99 9.04
N LEU A 10 -31.66 -20.74 9.97
CA LEU A 10 -30.95 -21.77 10.73
C LEU A 10 -31.06 -23.09 9.96
N PHE A 11 -29.95 -23.64 9.50
CA PHE A 11 -29.86 -25.05 9.12
C PHE A 11 -29.32 -25.86 10.30
N PHE A 12 -30.15 -26.76 10.83
CA PHE A 12 -29.70 -27.84 11.70
C PHE A 12 -29.29 -29.01 10.81
N LEU A 13 -28.01 -29.43 10.87
CA LEU A 13 -27.52 -30.69 10.32
C LEU A 13 -27.10 -31.62 11.48
N PRO A 14 -27.34 -32.94 11.39
CA PRO A 14 -26.96 -33.88 12.44
C PRO A 14 -25.44 -34.09 12.46
N LEU A 15 -24.88 -34.04 13.66
CA LEU A 15 -23.47 -34.19 13.97
C LEU A 15 -23.06 -35.67 13.84
N VAL A 16 -22.31 -36.00 12.78
CA VAL A 16 -21.54 -37.27 12.72
C VAL A 16 -20.15 -36.96 13.29
N ILE A 17 -19.87 -37.46 14.49
CA ILE A 17 -18.56 -37.32 15.13
C ILE A 17 -17.61 -38.33 14.49
N ALA A 18 -16.83 -37.89 13.52
CA ALA A 18 -15.62 -38.59 13.09
C ALA A 18 -14.45 -38.15 13.98
N PRO A 19 -13.51 -39.04 14.32
CA PRO A 19 -12.33 -38.68 15.09
C PRO A 19 -11.48 -37.68 14.29
N ALA A 20 -11.33 -36.47 14.81
CA ALA A 20 -10.51 -35.42 14.23
C ALA A 20 -9.04 -35.84 14.27
N SER A 21 -8.47 -36.14 13.11
CA SER A 21 -7.02 -36.10 12.96
C SER A 21 -6.60 -34.63 12.96
N CYS A 22 -5.94 -34.16 14.02
CA CYS A 22 -5.24 -32.87 14.02
C CYS A 22 -4.12 -32.91 12.97
N GLY A 23 -4.43 -32.52 11.74
CA GLY A 23 -3.44 -32.10 10.77
C GLY A 23 -2.82 -30.76 11.23
N PRO A 24 -1.54 -30.50 10.95
CA PRO A 24 -0.93 -29.21 11.25
C PRO A 24 -1.67 -28.09 10.53
N SER A 25 -1.97 -27.00 11.26
CA SER A 25 -2.53 -25.77 10.70
C SER A 25 -1.67 -25.29 9.52
N THR A 26 -2.28 -25.21 8.33
CA THR A 26 -1.65 -24.73 7.09
C THR A 26 -1.53 -23.20 7.04
N LYS A 27 -1.92 -22.50 8.12
CA LYS A 27 -1.85 -21.04 8.21
C LYS A 27 -0.37 -20.61 8.33
N THR A 28 0.22 -20.18 7.20
CA THR A 28 1.54 -19.51 7.23
C THR A 28 1.42 -18.27 8.13
N PRO A 29 2.33 -18.03 9.09
CA PRO A 29 2.23 -16.88 9.98
C PRO A 29 2.15 -15.57 9.18
N ALA A 30 1.13 -14.78 9.46
CA ALA A 30 0.95 -13.48 8.82
C ALA A 30 2.11 -12.55 9.16
N ARG A 31 2.59 -11.80 8.17
CA ARG A 31 3.69 -10.86 8.37
C ARG A 31 3.17 -9.55 8.95
N GLN A 32 3.41 -9.30 10.22
CA GLN A 32 3.04 -8.05 10.90
C GLN A 32 4.21 -7.07 10.89
N LEU A 33 4.37 -6.34 9.79
CA LEU A 33 5.45 -5.35 9.66
C LEU A 33 5.14 -4.02 10.35
N TYR A 34 3.86 -3.66 10.39
CA TYR A 34 3.37 -2.36 10.89
C TYR A 34 1.88 -2.49 11.24
N ALA A 35 1.53 -3.52 12.02
CA ALA A 35 0.17 -3.70 12.50
C ALA A 35 -0.34 -2.44 13.23
N TRP A 36 -1.64 -2.19 13.22
CA TRP A 36 -2.25 -1.05 13.90
C TRP A 36 -1.75 -0.92 15.34
N ARG A 37 -1.32 0.29 15.74
CA ARG A 37 -0.69 0.61 17.03
C ARG A 37 0.62 -0.14 17.37
N SER A 38 1.22 -0.90 16.44
CA SER A 38 2.60 -1.39 16.60
C SER A 38 3.61 -0.23 16.67
N PRO A 39 4.80 -0.43 17.26
CA PRO A 39 5.88 0.57 17.23
C PRO A 39 6.23 1.04 15.82
N GLU A 40 6.25 0.13 14.85
CA GLU A 40 6.56 0.42 13.45
C GLU A 40 5.48 1.30 12.80
N PHE A 41 4.20 1.01 13.07
CA PHE A 41 3.10 1.86 12.61
C PHE A 41 3.12 3.23 13.28
N HIS A 42 3.32 3.26 14.59
CA HIS A 42 3.42 4.49 15.37
C HIS A 42 4.51 5.41 14.83
N ARG A 43 5.64 4.83 14.40
CA ARG A 43 6.74 5.59 13.80
C ARG A 43 6.34 6.33 12.52
N PHE A 44 5.39 5.84 11.72
CA PHE A 44 4.86 6.61 10.58
C PHE A 44 4.13 7.87 11.05
N VAL A 45 3.33 7.74 12.11
CA VAL A 45 2.60 8.85 12.74
C VAL A 45 3.59 9.86 13.33
N GLU A 46 4.55 9.40 14.13
CA GLU A 46 5.62 10.25 14.69
C GLU A 46 6.38 11.01 13.61
N ASP A 47 6.77 10.34 12.53
CA ASP A 47 7.52 10.97 11.43
C ASP A 47 6.68 12.05 10.73
N SER A 48 5.35 11.91 10.69
CA SER A 48 4.40 12.94 10.20
C SER A 48 4.32 14.15 11.13
N TYR A 49 4.15 13.90 12.42
CA TYR A 49 4.07 14.95 13.46
C TYR A 49 5.38 15.74 13.59
N ARG A 50 6.51 15.03 13.60
CA ARG A 50 7.84 15.65 13.62
C ARG A 50 8.06 16.53 12.38
N PHE A 51 7.66 16.06 11.20
CA PHE A 51 7.80 16.84 9.96
C PHE A 51 6.94 18.12 9.99
N ALA A 52 5.73 18.05 10.54
CA ALA A 52 4.83 19.19 10.66
C ALA A 52 5.18 20.15 11.82
N GLY A 53 6.13 19.79 12.70
CA GLY A 53 6.43 20.53 13.92
C GLY A 53 5.27 20.52 14.93
N VAL A 54 4.40 19.51 14.87
CA VAL A 54 3.23 19.37 15.76
C VAL A 54 3.60 18.43 16.91
N PRO A 55 3.42 18.85 18.18
CA PRO A 55 3.67 17.97 19.32
C PRO A 55 2.56 16.89 19.43
N ASN A 56 2.85 15.82 20.16
CA ASN A 56 1.91 14.74 20.51
C ASN A 56 1.36 13.92 19.31
N PRO A 57 2.10 12.90 18.82
CA PRO A 57 1.61 12.00 17.78
C PRO A 57 0.38 11.18 18.18
N ASP A 58 0.11 10.98 19.48
CA ASP A 58 -1.03 10.18 19.95
C ASP A 58 -2.38 10.83 19.63
N ALA A 59 -2.39 12.14 19.39
CA ALA A 59 -3.59 12.86 18.93
C ALA A 59 -4.18 12.27 17.63
N PHE A 60 -3.39 11.56 16.82
CA PHE A 60 -3.91 10.83 15.68
C PHE A 60 -4.86 9.70 16.09
N TYR A 61 -4.52 8.92 17.11
CA TYR A 61 -5.36 7.82 17.56
C TYR A 61 -6.63 8.31 18.26
N ASP A 62 -6.52 9.35 19.08
CA ASP A 62 -7.70 9.96 19.73
C ASP A 62 -8.67 10.50 18.67
N TRP A 63 -8.13 11.17 17.65
CA TRP A 63 -8.92 11.62 16.51
C TRP A 63 -9.54 10.43 15.76
N TRP A 64 -8.78 9.35 15.54
CA TRP A 64 -9.24 8.16 14.84
C TRP A 64 -10.43 7.51 15.54
N GLU A 65 -10.33 7.23 16.84
CA GLU A 65 -11.41 6.62 17.63
C GLU A 65 -12.71 7.44 17.56
N LYS A 66 -12.59 8.77 17.51
CA LYS A 66 -13.75 9.67 17.47
C LYS A 66 -14.38 9.82 16.08
N ASN A 67 -13.57 9.81 15.02
CA ASN A 67 -14.00 10.25 13.69
C ASN A 67 -14.16 9.12 12.68
N VAL A 68 -13.49 7.97 12.88
CA VAL A 68 -13.57 6.85 11.95
C VAL A 68 -14.54 5.81 12.49
N PRO A 69 -15.70 5.60 11.83
CA PRO A 69 -16.70 4.67 12.32
C PRO A 69 -16.19 3.23 12.22
N LEU A 70 -16.55 2.41 13.21
CA LEU A 70 -16.24 0.99 13.16
C LEU A 70 -16.93 0.32 11.95
N PRO A 71 -16.29 -0.73 11.38
CA PRO A 71 -16.85 -1.55 10.31
C PRO A 71 -18.27 -2.04 10.58
N ASN A 72 -19.11 -2.10 9.54
CA ASN A 72 -20.49 -2.60 9.61
C ASN A 72 -21.39 -1.92 10.68
N GLY A 73 -21.05 -0.69 11.10
CA GLY A 73 -21.85 0.05 12.10
C GLY A 73 -21.75 -0.50 13.52
N GLU A 74 -20.73 -1.29 13.83
CA GLU A 74 -20.41 -1.71 15.19
C GLU A 74 -20.17 -0.50 16.12
N THR A 75 -20.27 -0.73 17.43
CA THR A 75 -20.07 0.29 18.46
C THR A 75 -19.00 -0.16 19.46
N GLY A 76 -18.41 0.79 20.18
CA GLY A 76 -17.28 0.55 21.08
C GLY A 76 -15.99 1.18 20.57
N THR A 77 -14.85 0.62 20.95
CA THR A 77 -13.51 1.09 20.54
C THR A 77 -12.95 0.26 19.39
N TRP A 78 -11.98 0.81 18.63
CA TRP A 78 -11.28 0.04 17.61
C TRP A 78 -10.51 -1.15 18.18
N GLU A 79 -9.98 -1.05 19.39
CA GLU A 79 -9.28 -2.14 20.06
C GLU A 79 -10.22 -3.32 20.34
N GLN A 80 -11.39 -3.05 20.92
CA GLN A 80 -12.42 -4.07 21.14
C GLN A 80 -12.91 -4.70 19.84
N TRP A 81 -13.09 -3.90 18.79
CA TRP A 81 -13.47 -4.42 17.47
C TRP A 81 -12.38 -5.33 16.90
N ILE A 82 -11.10 -4.92 16.96
CA ILE A 82 -9.96 -5.72 16.49
C ILE A 82 -9.88 -7.05 17.23
N GLU A 83 -9.98 -7.04 18.56
CA GLU A 83 -9.92 -8.25 19.39
C GLU A 83 -11.07 -9.23 19.04
N LYS A 84 -12.31 -8.72 19.02
CA LYS A 84 -13.50 -9.49 18.66
C LYS A 84 -13.39 -10.08 17.24
N THR A 85 -12.97 -9.27 16.28
CA THR A 85 -12.87 -9.69 14.87
C THR A 85 -11.75 -10.69 14.67
N ARG A 86 -10.59 -10.51 15.33
CA ARG A 86 -9.48 -11.47 15.29
C ARG A 86 -9.91 -12.83 15.85
N ALA A 87 -10.55 -12.84 17.02
CA ALA A 87 -11.07 -14.08 17.62
C ALA A 87 -12.08 -14.79 16.69
N HIS A 88 -12.91 -14.04 15.98
CA HIS A 88 -13.81 -14.61 14.98
C HIS A 88 -13.07 -15.20 13.78
N ILE A 89 -12.05 -14.52 13.25
CA ILE A 89 -11.22 -15.03 12.14
C ILE A 89 -10.50 -16.32 12.56
N ASP A 90 -9.95 -16.34 13.77
CA ASP A 90 -9.22 -17.48 14.31
C ASP A 90 -10.11 -18.71 14.51
N SER A 91 -11.39 -18.52 14.80
CA SER A 91 -12.36 -19.61 14.92
C SER A 91 -12.76 -20.24 13.57
N LEU A 92 -12.32 -19.69 12.44
CA LEU A 92 -12.61 -20.24 11.11
C LEU A 92 -11.57 -21.29 10.72
N GLU A 93 -12.04 -22.51 10.46
CA GLU A 93 -11.23 -23.65 10.04
C GLU A 93 -11.18 -23.77 8.50
N GLU A 94 -12.33 -23.58 7.83
CA GLU A 94 -12.44 -23.74 6.38
C GLU A 94 -11.78 -22.58 5.61
N PRO A 95 -10.78 -22.85 4.74
CA PRO A 95 -10.02 -21.80 4.05
C PRO A 95 -10.87 -20.86 3.19
N ASP A 96 -11.91 -21.37 2.54
CA ASP A 96 -12.80 -20.56 1.70
C ASP A 96 -13.74 -19.69 2.52
N GLN A 97 -14.22 -20.19 3.67
CA GLN A 97 -15.01 -19.38 4.60
C GLN A 97 -14.15 -18.27 5.22
N TRP A 98 -12.94 -18.61 5.64
CA TRP A 98 -11.95 -17.65 6.11
C TRP A 98 -11.69 -16.57 5.05
N ALA A 99 -11.47 -16.98 3.80
CA ALA A 99 -11.19 -16.08 2.69
C ALA A 99 -12.35 -15.12 2.41
N ALA A 100 -13.60 -15.62 2.45
CA ALA A 100 -14.79 -14.80 2.30
C ALA A 100 -14.93 -13.77 3.43
N VAL A 101 -14.72 -14.18 4.68
CA VAL A 101 -14.81 -13.28 5.85
C VAL A 101 -13.69 -12.22 5.81
N ALA A 102 -12.45 -12.61 5.53
CA ALA A 102 -11.33 -11.67 5.42
C ALA A 102 -11.56 -10.64 4.30
N GLY A 103 -12.11 -11.07 3.17
CA GLY A 103 -12.57 -10.17 2.11
C GLY A 103 -13.60 -9.18 2.62
N LEU A 104 -14.72 -9.65 3.20
CA LEU A 104 -15.76 -8.76 3.73
C LEU A 104 -15.20 -7.72 4.72
N ILE A 105 -14.30 -8.13 5.61
CA ILE A 105 -13.63 -7.24 6.54
C ILE A 105 -12.81 -6.17 5.80
N ALA A 106 -12.02 -6.54 4.80
CA ALA A 106 -11.26 -5.58 4.00
C ALA A 106 -12.16 -4.55 3.29
N ALA A 107 -13.30 -5.00 2.76
CA ALA A 107 -14.28 -4.11 2.15
C ALA A 107 -14.91 -3.15 3.17
N GLU A 108 -15.20 -3.60 4.39
CA GLU A 108 -15.74 -2.73 5.42
C GLU A 108 -14.69 -1.75 5.98
N LEU A 109 -13.43 -2.17 6.14
CA LEU A 109 -12.33 -1.28 6.51
C LEU A 109 -12.15 -0.17 5.48
N HIS A 110 -12.20 -0.49 4.18
CA HIS A 110 -12.19 0.49 3.11
C HIS A 110 -13.31 1.54 3.28
N LYS A 111 -14.55 1.09 3.49
CA LYS A 111 -15.70 1.98 3.70
C LYS A 111 -15.53 2.86 4.93
N SER A 112 -15.10 2.29 6.05
CA SER A 112 -14.85 3.01 7.30
C SER A 112 -13.79 4.10 7.13
N VAL A 113 -12.64 3.78 6.54
CA VAL A 113 -11.55 4.75 6.29
C VAL A 113 -12.03 5.89 5.40
N LYS A 114 -12.72 5.59 4.29
CA LYS A 114 -13.22 6.63 3.38
C LYS A 114 -14.30 7.50 4.00
N LYS A 115 -15.15 6.93 4.86
CA LYS A 115 -16.18 7.66 5.59
C LYS A 115 -15.59 8.56 6.66
N GLY A 116 -14.58 8.09 7.38
CA GLY A 116 -13.90 8.86 8.43
C GLY A 116 -12.99 9.97 7.90
N ILE A 117 -12.38 9.78 6.73
CA ILE A 117 -11.46 10.74 6.11
C ILE A 117 -11.99 11.13 4.71
N PRO A 118 -12.98 12.02 4.58
CA PRO A 118 -13.70 12.17 3.32
C PRO A 118 -12.91 12.91 2.22
N LYS A 119 -12.01 13.82 2.58
CA LYS A 119 -11.39 14.75 1.60
C LYS A 119 -10.15 14.12 0.97
N PHE A 120 -10.14 13.96 -0.35
CA PHE A 120 -8.96 13.50 -1.07
C PHE A 120 -8.04 14.67 -1.44
N SER A 121 -6.73 14.52 -1.24
CA SER A 121 -5.72 15.56 -1.49
C SER A 121 -4.41 14.93 -1.94
N LEU A 122 -4.03 15.15 -3.20
CA LEU A 122 -2.75 14.65 -3.74
C LEU A 122 -1.54 15.37 -3.13
N ASP A 123 -1.70 16.61 -2.71
CA ASP A 123 -0.58 17.46 -2.29
C ASP A 123 -0.24 17.32 -0.80
N ARG A 124 -1.19 16.85 0.01
CA ARG A 124 -1.06 16.87 1.48
C ARG A 124 -1.63 15.65 2.18
N GLY A 125 -2.55 14.93 1.53
CA GLY A 125 -3.33 13.87 2.17
C GLY A 125 -2.53 12.60 2.51
N PHE A 126 -1.23 12.57 2.21
CA PHE A 126 -0.35 11.48 2.61
C PHE A 126 0.19 11.65 4.04
N GLU A 127 -0.11 12.75 4.74
CA GLU A 127 0.36 12.99 6.12
C GLU A 127 -0.72 12.71 7.16
N PHE A 128 -0.39 11.95 8.21
CA PHE A 128 -1.27 11.67 9.35
C PHE A 128 -1.71 12.95 10.07
N THR A 129 -0.82 13.93 10.18
CA THR A 129 -1.16 15.25 10.74
C THR A 129 -2.25 15.97 9.95
N ASN A 130 -2.28 15.82 8.63
CA ASN A 130 -3.30 16.44 7.78
C ASN A 130 -4.62 15.66 7.78
N THR A 131 -4.60 14.36 8.09
CA THR A 131 -5.83 13.62 8.42
C THR A 131 -6.51 14.26 9.62
N VAL A 132 -5.78 14.50 10.71
CA VAL A 132 -6.30 15.12 11.94
C VAL A 132 -6.73 16.57 11.70
N LYS A 133 -5.87 17.37 11.06
CA LYS A 133 -6.08 18.81 10.91
C LYS A 133 -7.14 19.16 9.87
N LEU A 134 -7.20 18.42 8.77
CA LEU A 134 -7.98 18.81 7.58
C LEU A 134 -9.04 17.78 7.18
N GLY A 135 -8.97 16.56 7.73
CA GLY A 135 -9.75 15.41 7.24
C GLY A 135 -9.30 14.95 5.86
N GLU A 136 -8.02 15.16 5.53
CA GLU A 136 -7.44 14.85 4.23
C GLU A 136 -6.78 13.46 4.17
N ARG A 137 -6.92 12.82 3.01
CA ARG A 137 -6.35 11.52 2.67
C ARG A 137 -5.79 11.49 1.25
N GLN A 138 -4.86 10.58 1.04
CA GLN A 138 -4.25 10.23 -0.25
C GLN A 138 -4.12 8.71 -0.33
N CYS A 139 -3.90 8.16 -1.53
CA CYS A 139 -3.90 6.71 -1.75
C CYS A 139 -2.94 5.94 -0.85
N PHE A 140 -1.73 6.45 -0.66
CA PHE A 140 -0.68 5.80 0.13
C PHE A 140 -1.02 5.73 1.61
N LEU A 141 -1.43 6.85 2.23
CA LEU A 141 -1.80 6.87 3.65
C LEU A 141 -2.95 5.89 3.93
N GLN A 142 -3.98 5.87 3.08
CA GLN A 142 -5.10 4.95 3.26
C GLN A 142 -4.67 3.50 3.15
N SER A 143 -3.81 3.18 2.16
CA SER A 143 -3.30 1.82 1.97
C SER A 143 -2.45 1.37 3.16
N ILE A 144 -1.64 2.26 3.74
CA ILE A 144 -0.87 1.98 4.97
C ILE A 144 -1.82 1.67 6.13
N VAL A 145 -2.84 2.49 6.35
CA VAL A 145 -3.81 2.32 7.44
C VAL A 145 -4.62 1.03 7.27
N ILE A 146 -5.13 0.76 6.07
CA ILE A 146 -5.91 -0.47 5.80
C ILE A 146 -5.03 -1.70 6.00
N ALA A 147 -3.81 -1.72 5.45
CA ALA A 147 -2.90 -2.84 5.64
C ALA A 147 -2.52 -3.03 7.12
N ALA A 148 -2.32 -1.95 7.89
CA ALA A 148 -2.04 -2.02 9.32
C ALA A 148 -3.21 -2.60 10.12
N LEU A 149 -4.44 -2.21 9.81
CA LEU A 149 -5.65 -2.74 10.44
C LEU A 149 -5.84 -4.22 10.10
N LEU A 150 -5.63 -4.62 8.85
CA LEU A 150 -5.66 -6.03 8.44
C LEU A 150 -4.57 -6.85 9.15
N GLN A 151 -3.34 -6.34 9.24
CA GLN A 151 -2.25 -7.00 9.98
C GLN A 151 -2.55 -7.15 11.47
N ALA A 152 -3.27 -6.19 12.08
CA ALA A 152 -3.72 -6.28 13.47
C ALA A 152 -4.86 -7.30 13.68
N LEU A 153 -5.43 -7.85 12.61
CA LEU A 153 -6.35 -8.98 12.64
C LEU A 153 -5.66 -10.30 12.28
N ASP A 154 -4.32 -10.33 12.35
CA ASP A 154 -3.47 -11.46 11.96
C ASP A 154 -3.67 -11.90 10.49
N LEU A 155 -4.11 -10.98 9.62
CA LEU A 155 -4.22 -11.20 8.18
C LEU A 155 -2.92 -10.80 7.49
N ASP A 156 -2.48 -11.59 6.50
CA ASP A 156 -1.32 -11.23 5.68
C ASP A 156 -1.73 -10.14 4.68
N ALA A 157 -1.36 -8.90 4.97
CA ALA A 157 -1.64 -7.76 4.12
C ALA A 157 -0.45 -6.80 4.06
N GLY A 158 -0.26 -6.14 2.92
CA GLY A 158 0.79 -5.14 2.79
C GLY A 158 0.61 -4.22 1.59
N VAL A 159 1.24 -3.05 1.65
CA VAL A 159 1.16 -2.04 0.60
C VAL A 159 2.11 -2.37 -0.56
N VAL A 160 1.61 -2.22 -1.77
CA VAL A 160 2.35 -2.35 -3.04
C VAL A 160 2.16 -1.08 -3.86
N MET A 161 3.07 -0.83 -4.81
CA MET A 161 2.88 0.27 -5.77
C MET A 161 2.25 -0.26 -7.06
N VAL A 162 1.40 0.54 -7.68
CA VAL A 162 0.76 0.23 -8.96
C VAL A 162 1.65 0.77 -10.08
N SER A 163 2.07 -0.10 -10.99
CA SER A 163 2.85 0.22 -12.18
C SER A 163 2.02 0.28 -13.47
N GLY A 164 0.85 -0.37 -13.47
CA GLY A 164 -0.13 -0.30 -14.53
C GLY A 164 -1.55 -0.30 -13.97
N ASN A 165 -2.37 0.69 -14.35
CA ASN A 165 -3.73 0.83 -13.83
C ASN A 165 -4.68 -0.27 -14.35
N GLU A 166 -5.98 -0.19 -14.04
CA GLU A 166 -6.98 -1.18 -14.48
C GLU A 166 -7.11 -1.28 -16.00
N LYS A 167 -6.84 -0.19 -16.73
CA LYS A 167 -6.82 -0.16 -18.21
C LYS A 167 -5.49 -0.66 -18.79
N GLY A 168 -4.51 -0.95 -17.95
CA GLY A 168 -3.15 -1.34 -18.37
C GLY A 168 -2.26 -0.17 -18.74
N GLU A 169 -2.67 1.07 -18.47
CA GLU A 169 -1.86 2.26 -18.72
C GLU A 169 -0.75 2.38 -17.68
N GLU A 170 0.45 2.73 -18.14
CA GLU A 170 1.63 2.92 -17.29
C GLU A 170 1.42 4.07 -16.27
N THR A 171 1.68 3.80 -15.00
CA THR A 171 1.58 4.79 -13.91
C THR A 171 2.92 5.11 -13.25
N ASN A 172 3.97 4.33 -13.54
CA ASN A 172 5.29 4.48 -12.94
C ASN A 172 5.26 4.60 -11.39
N ASN A 173 4.59 3.67 -10.72
CA ASN A 173 4.47 3.66 -9.25
C ASN A 173 3.77 4.89 -8.65
N ALA A 174 2.96 5.63 -9.41
CA ALA A 174 2.28 6.83 -8.91
C ALA A 174 1.14 6.55 -7.91
N HIS A 175 0.66 5.30 -7.82
CA HIS A 175 -0.45 4.90 -6.97
C HIS A 175 -0.06 3.74 -6.07
N ALA A 176 -0.71 3.62 -4.92
CA ALA A 176 -0.42 2.61 -3.91
C ALA A 176 -1.72 1.99 -3.40
N ILE A 177 -1.71 0.67 -3.26
CA ILE A 177 -2.86 -0.12 -2.81
C ILE A 177 -2.40 -1.11 -1.72
N ALA A 178 -3.34 -1.59 -0.91
CA ALA A 178 -3.08 -2.76 -0.07
C ALA A 178 -3.38 -4.04 -0.87
N VAL A 179 -2.56 -5.07 -0.69
CA VAL A 179 -2.85 -6.44 -1.13
C VAL A 179 -3.10 -7.28 0.10
N LEU A 180 -4.24 -7.98 0.13
CA LEU A 180 -4.61 -8.95 1.15
C LEU A 180 -4.40 -10.36 0.59
N LYS A 181 -3.62 -11.18 1.27
CA LYS A 181 -3.46 -12.61 0.96
C LYS A 181 -4.53 -13.41 1.66
N LEU A 182 -5.11 -14.39 0.96
CA LEU A 182 -6.19 -15.22 1.48
C LEU A 182 -5.75 -16.66 1.74
N ALA A 183 -6.36 -17.29 2.75
CA ALA A 183 -6.03 -18.65 3.17
C ALA A 183 -6.24 -19.72 2.07
N ASN A 184 -7.11 -19.45 1.10
CA ASN A 184 -7.35 -20.34 -0.05
C ASN A 184 -6.35 -20.16 -1.21
N GLY A 185 -5.23 -19.46 -0.98
CA GLY A 185 -4.17 -19.28 -1.97
C GLY A 185 -4.51 -18.26 -3.06
N THR A 186 -5.40 -17.31 -2.77
CA THR A 186 -5.73 -16.19 -3.66
C THR A 186 -5.48 -14.86 -2.98
N ASP A 187 -5.39 -13.77 -3.75
CA ASP A 187 -5.15 -12.43 -3.22
C ASP A 187 -6.20 -11.43 -3.71
N LEU A 188 -6.38 -10.34 -2.95
CA LEU A 188 -7.26 -9.22 -3.30
C LEU A 188 -6.47 -7.90 -3.33
N GLN A 189 -6.80 -7.04 -4.29
CA GLN A 189 -6.36 -5.64 -4.29
C GLN A 189 -7.39 -4.79 -3.56
N VAL A 190 -7.01 -4.16 -2.46
CA VAL A 190 -7.86 -3.26 -1.68
C VAL A 190 -7.43 -1.83 -1.96
N ASP A 191 -8.28 -1.06 -2.63
CA ASP A 191 -7.95 0.26 -3.15
C ASP A 191 -8.90 1.34 -2.63
N ALA A 192 -8.40 2.13 -1.68
CA ALA A 192 -9.16 3.20 -1.05
C ALA A 192 -9.31 4.46 -1.93
N SER A 193 -8.58 4.55 -3.04
CA SER A 193 -8.84 5.60 -4.04
C SER A 193 -10.13 5.32 -4.81
N GLU A 194 -10.40 4.06 -5.11
CA GLU A 194 -11.56 3.65 -5.90
C GLU A 194 -12.87 3.71 -5.11
N LYS A 195 -13.98 3.95 -5.82
CA LYS A 195 -15.32 3.98 -5.21
C LYS A 195 -15.63 2.64 -4.54
N GLU A 196 -15.35 1.55 -5.25
CA GLU A 196 -15.51 0.18 -4.76
C GLU A 196 -14.22 -0.29 -4.08
N PRO A 197 -14.31 -1.23 -3.11
CA PRO A 197 -13.17 -1.65 -2.31
C PRO A 197 -12.08 -2.37 -3.10
N TYR A 198 -12.46 -3.05 -4.18
CA TYR A 198 -11.56 -3.90 -4.95
C TYR A 198 -11.30 -3.35 -6.34
N SER A 199 -10.02 -3.32 -6.71
CA SER A 199 -9.54 -2.93 -8.04
C SER A 199 -8.92 -4.11 -8.78
N THR A 200 -8.62 -3.92 -10.07
CA THR A 200 -7.96 -4.95 -10.89
C THR A 200 -6.76 -4.41 -11.66
N HIS A 201 -5.89 -3.64 -10.98
CA HIS A 201 -4.70 -3.05 -11.59
C HIS A 201 -3.84 -4.11 -12.28
N LYS A 202 -3.35 -3.78 -13.47
CA LYS A 202 -2.69 -4.75 -14.37
C LYS A 202 -1.17 -4.83 -14.18
N GLY A 203 -0.59 -3.91 -13.41
CA GLY A 203 0.83 -3.94 -13.06
C GLY A 203 1.06 -3.53 -11.61
N LEU A 204 1.86 -4.31 -10.90
CA LEU A 204 2.25 -4.03 -9.52
C LEU A 204 3.78 -4.05 -9.37
N PHE A 205 4.27 -3.33 -8.36
CA PHE A 205 5.62 -3.41 -7.84
C PHE A 205 5.57 -3.94 -6.42
N VAL A 206 6.19 -5.09 -6.22
CA VAL A 206 6.02 -5.94 -5.03
C VAL A 206 7.37 -6.43 -4.51
N ASP A 207 7.40 -6.98 -3.30
CA ASP A 207 8.54 -7.78 -2.83
C ASP A 207 8.29 -9.26 -3.13
N ILE A 208 9.31 -9.96 -3.64
CA ILE A 208 9.26 -11.41 -3.88
C ILE A 208 10.19 -12.10 -2.90
N ARG A 209 9.65 -13.05 -2.13
CA ARG A 209 10.39 -13.83 -1.12
C ARG A 209 11.71 -14.37 -1.69
N GLY A 210 12.82 -13.98 -1.08
CA GLY A 210 14.17 -14.40 -1.48
C GLY A 210 14.71 -13.80 -2.79
N LYS A 211 13.92 -13.00 -3.52
CA LYS A 211 14.34 -12.35 -4.79
C LYS A 211 14.37 -10.82 -4.70
N GLY A 212 13.72 -10.23 -3.70
CA GLY A 212 13.58 -8.78 -3.52
C GLY A 212 12.55 -8.17 -4.47
N TYR A 213 12.61 -6.84 -4.64
CA TYR A 213 11.57 -6.13 -5.40
C TYR A 213 11.47 -6.54 -6.87
N ARG A 214 10.25 -6.66 -7.38
CA ARG A 214 9.97 -6.97 -8.79
C ARG A 214 8.71 -6.27 -9.28
N TYR A 215 8.71 -5.97 -10.58
CA TYR A 215 7.48 -5.67 -11.31
C TYR A 215 6.79 -6.97 -11.71
N VAL A 216 5.49 -7.03 -11.48
CA VAL A 216 4.67 -8.20 -11.78
C VAL A 216 3.35 -7.81 -12.43
N LYS A 217 2.78 -8.72 -13.22
CA LYS A 217 1.41 -8.63 -13.73
C LYS A 217 0.54 -9.62 -12.96
N PRO A 218 -0.49 -9.16 -12.23
CA PRO A 218 -1.41 -10.07 -11.58
C PRO A 218 -2.19 -10.91 -12.59
N VAL A 219 -2.45 -12.17 -12.25
CA VAL A 219 -3.33 -13.08 -12.98
C VAL A 219 -4.64 -13.17 -12.21
N TYR A 220 -5.75 -12.84 -12.86
CA TYR A 220 -7.07 -12.86 -12.25
C TYR A 220 -7.85 -14.10 -12.66
N ARG A 221 -8.69 -14.60 -11.76
CA ARG A 221 -9.73 -15.56 -12.11
C ARG A 221 -10.74 -14.88 -13.04
N ALA A 222 -11.22 -15.59 -14.06
CA ALA A 222 -12.26 -15.08 -14.96
C ALA A 222 -13.46 -14.59 -14.14
N ASP A 223 -13.95 -13.39 -14.44
CA ASP A 223 -15.12 -12.75 -13.84
C ASP A 223 -15.05 -12.49 -12.32
N ALA A 224 -13.85 -12.50 -11.73
CA ALA A 224 -13.65 -12.16 -10.33
C ALA A 224 -12.51 -11.16 -10.14
N LYS A 225 -12.65 -10.28 -9.13
CA LYS A 225 -11.58 -9.36 -8.68
C LYS A 225 -10.52 -10.07 -7.82
N VAL A 226 -10.30 -11.36 -8.06
CA VAL A 226 -9.48 -12.26 -7.25
C VAL A 226 -8.24 -12.65 -8.05
N MET A 227 -7.08 -12.43 -7.46
CA MET A 227 -5.78 -12.80 -8.04
C MET A 227 -5.46 -14.26 -7.69
N THR A 228 -5.09 -15.04 -8.69
CA THR A 228 -4.71 -16.47 -8.56
C THR A 228 -3.23 -16.71 -8.80
N GLY A 229 -2.47 -15.67 -9.15
CA GLY A 229 -1.05 -15.75 -9.40
C GLY A 229 -0.50 -14.46 -9.97
N TYR A 230 0.78 -14.49 -10.31
CA TYR A 230 1.50 -13.35 -10.84
C TYR A 230 2.44 -13.79 -11.98
N ILE A 231 2.75 -12.87 -12.88
CA ILE A 231 3.75 -13.06 -13.93
C ILE A 231 4.86 -12.04 -13.71
N ASP A 232 6.10 -12.50 -13.59
CA ASP A 232 7.28 -11.64 -13.55
C ASP A 232 7.35 -10.79 -14.83
N ALA A 233 7.35 -9.46 -14.70
CA ALA A 233 7.31 -8.58 -15.87
C ALA A 233 8.59 -8.65 -16.72
N GLY A 234 9.73 -9.01 -16.12
CA GLY A 234 11.01 -9.09 -16.80
C GLY A 234 11.25 -10.44 -17.47
N THR A 235 10.81 -11.54 -16.86
CA THR A 235 11.08 -12.89 -17.38
C THR A 235 9.86 -13.58 -17.98
N GLY A 236 8.65 -13.05 -17.78
CA GLY A 236 7.39 -13.70 -18.20
C GLY A 236 7.07 -15.00 -17.45
N LYS A 237 7.80 -15.31 -16.37
CA LYS A 237 7.61 -16.55 -15.61
C LYS A 237 6.49 -16.38 -14.59
N GLN A 238 5.75 -17.46 -14.35
CA GLN A 238 4.77 -17.47 -13.27
C GLN A 238 5.45 -17.38 -11.91
N ILE A 239 4.80 -16.66 -11.00
CA ILE A 239 5.15 -16.52 -9.60
C ILE A 239 3.93 -16.95 -8.80
N ALA A 240 4.16 -17.83 -7.82
CA ALA A 240 3.12 -18.29 -6.93
C ALA A 240 2.63 -17.16 -6.02
N VAL A 241 1.33 -17.19 -5.70
CA VAL A 241 0.70 -16.23 -4.80
C VAL A 241 1.48 -16.08 -3.48
N ASN A 242 1.92 -17.19 -2.87
CA ASN A 242 2.59 -17.19 -1.56
C ASN A 242 4.02 -16.60 -1.56
N ASP A 243 4.59 -16.38 -2.73
CA ASP A 243 5.92 -15.77 -2.89
C ASP A 243 5.85 -14.24 -2.93
N VAL A 244 4.71 -13.68 -3.33
CA VAL A 244 4.49 -12.24 -3.41
C VAL A 244 4.17 -11.67 -2.03
N ARG A 245 4.77 -10.53 -1.72
CA ARG A 245 4.58 -9.80 -0.47
C ARG A 245 4.38 -8.31 -0.74
N GLY A 246 3.72 -7.65 0.21
CA GLY A 246 3.79 -6.19 0.30
C GLY A 246 5.25 -5.72 0.42
N LEU A 247 5.50 -4.51 -0.08
CA LEU A 247 6.82 -3.89 0.02
C LEU A 247 7.18 -3.69 1.49
N ASP A 248 8.47 -3.79 1.80
CA ASP A 248 8.94 -3.80 3.17
C ASP A 248 8.80 -2.44 3.89
N TYR A 249 9.03 -2.46 5.21
CA TYR A 249 8.88 -1.28 6.06
C TYR A 249 9.79 -0.11 5.64
N ALA A 250 11.02 -0.39 5.19
CA ALA A 250 11.94 0.64 4.72
C ALA A 250 11.41 1.29 3.44
N PHE A 251 10.86 0.51 2.52
CA PHE A 251 10.18 1.05 1.34
C PHE A 251 9.03 1.98 1.75
N GLN A 252 8.15 1.54 2.65
CA GLN A 252 7.01 2.36 3.07
C GLN A 252 7.45 3.70 3.69
N ARG A 253 8.47 3.69 4.56
CA ARG A 253 9.03 4.92 5.13
C ARG A 253 9.66 5.82 4.08
N SER A 254 10.37 5.23 3.10
CA SER A 254 10.95 5.99 1.99
C SER A 254 9.87 6.68 1.17
N GLN A 255 8.70 6.06 1.04
CA GLN A 255 7.62 6.56 0.20
C GLN A 255 6.90 7.79 0.82
N PHE A 256 6.83 7.90 2.15
CA PHE A 256 6.42 9.15 2.79
C PHE A 256 7.39 10.30 2.47
N GLN A 257 8.70 10.07 2.56
CA GLN A 257 9.70 11.09 2.20
C GLN A 257 9.68 11.41 0.70
N TYR A 258 9.39 10.41 -0.13
CA TYR A 258 9.15 10.62 -1.55
C TYR A 258 8.01 11.61 -1.77
N TYR A 259 6.84 11.38 -1.16
CA TYR A 259 5.69 12.28 -1.35
C TYR A 259 5.94 13.68 -0.80
N ARG A 260 6.64 13.81 0.34
CA ARG A 260 7.11 15.12 0.84
C ARG A 260 7.98 15.85 -0.19
N GLY A 261 8.90 15.13 -0.82
CA GLY A 261 9.76 15.67 -1.85
C GLY A 261 9.02 16.00 -3.15
N GLU A 262 8.19 15.08 -3.64
CA GLU A 262 7.37 15.28 -4.84
C GLU A 262 6.48 16.52 -4.67
N ARG A 263 5.80 16.65 -3.52
CA ARG A 263 4.84 17.71 -3.20
C ARG A 263 5.43 18.87 -2.41
N ALA A 264 6.76 19.02 -2.42
CA ALA A 264 7.43 20.11 -1.72
C ALA A 264 6.92 21.47 -2.26
N PRO A 265 6.46 22.39 -1.40
CA PRO A 265 6.05 23.73 -1.83
C PRO A 265 7.17 24.44 -2.59
N GLY A 266 6.84 24.95 -3.78
CA GLY A 266 7.81 25.56 -4.69
C GLY A 266 8.82 24.59 -5.31
N GLY A 267 8.60 23.27 -5.23
CA GLY A 267 9.34 22.25 -5.97
C GLY A 267 9.06 22.33 -7.48
N PHE A 268 9.74 21.51 -8.29
CA PHE A 268 9.66 21.67 -9.76
C PHE A 268 8.30 21.31 -10.39
N ILE A 269 7.45 20.56 -9.69
CA ILE A 269 6.08 20.26 -10.14
C ILE A 269 5.04 21.23 -9.56
N ASP A 270 5.44 22.09 -8.62
CA ASP A 270 4.57 23.12 -8.06
C ASP A 270 4.21 24.14 -9.16
N PRO A 271 2.99 24.70 -9.19
CA PRO A 271 2.63 25.76 -10.13
C PRO A 271 3.53 26.99 -10.08
N LYS A 272 4.20 27.25 -8.95
CA LYS A 272 5.11 28.38 -8.72
C LYS A 272 6.46 27.86 -8.18
N PRO A 273 7.28 27.22 -9.04
CA PRO A 273 8.56 26.68 -8.61
C PRO A 273 9.51 27.79 -8.16
N THR A 274 10.29 27.53 -7.11
CA THR A 274 11.31 28.46 -6.59
C THR A 274 12.63 27.73 -6.37
N PRO A 275 13.79 28.41 -6.45
CA PRO A 275 15.08 27.79 -6.16
C PRO A 275 15.15 27.15 -4.75
N ALA A 276 14.54 27.80 -3.75
CA ALA A 276 14.48 27.29 -2.39
C ALA A 276 13.60 26.02 -2.28
N GLY A 277 12.44 26.01 -2.94
CA GLY A 277 11.55 24.85 -2.96
C GLY A 277 12.16 23.65 -3.68
N ILE A 278 12.86 23.86 -4.80
CA ILE A 278 13.62 22.80 -5.49
C ILE A 278 14.75 22.27 -4.60
N LYS A 279 15.48 23.14 -3.89
CA LYS A 279 16.52 22.70 -2.93
C LYS A 279 15.92 21.85 -1.81
N ASN A 280 14.77 22.24 -1.27
CA ASN A 280 14.06 21.46 -0.25
C ASN A 280 13.59 20.10 -0.79
N GLN A 281 13.04 20.08 -2.01
CA GLN A 281 12.67 18.85 -2.72
C GLN A 281 13.86 17.90 -2.88
N VAL A 282 15.04 18.39 -3.28
CA VAL A 282 16.26 17.57 -3.36
C VAL A 282 16.61 16.96 -2.01
N MET A 283 16.52 17.72 -0.92
CA MET A 283 16.81 17.22 0.43
C MET A 283 15.85 16.09 0.84
N LEU A 284 14.55 16.25 0.62
CA LEU A 284 13.54 15.24 0.98
C LEU A 284 13.68 13.97 0.13
N LEU A 285 13.94 14.11 -1.17
CA LEU A 285 14.18 12.98 -2.05
C LEU A 285 15.49 12.25 -1.73
N LYS A 286 16.53 12.95 -1.27
CA LYS A 286 17.75 12.31 -0.73
C LYS A 286 17.42 11.43 0.48
N GLN A 287 16.66 11.95 1.44
CA GLN A 287 16.23 11.17 2.61
C GLN A 287 15.42 9.94 2.21
N SER A 288 14.53 10.05 1.22
CA SER A 288 13.80 8.90 0.67
C SER A 288 14.77 7.82 0.14
N VAL A 289 15.75 8.22 -0.68
CA VAL A 289 16.76 7.31 -1.23
C VAL A 289 17.69 6.73 -0.17
N GLU A 290 18.00 7.47 0.90
CA GLU A 290 18.80 6.98 2.03
C GLU A 290 18.06 5.92 2.83
N ILE A 291 16.75 6.10 3.07
CA ILE A 291 15.91 5.11 3.76
C ILE A 291 15.76 3.84 2.93
N CYS A 292 15.49 3.98 1.62
CA CYS A 292 15.37 2.85 0.72
C CYS A 292 16.10 3.12 -0.61
N PRO A 293 17.39 2.74 -0.72
CA PRO A 293 18.14 2.89 -1.96
C PRO A 293 17.55 2.09 -3.13
N GLY A 294 16.72 1.10 -2.83
CA GLY A 294 16.00 0.27 -3.79
C GLY A 294 14.67 0.86 -4.27
N ASN A 295 14.25 2.06 -3.84
CA ASN A 295 13.04 2.70 -4.36
C ASN A 295 13.33 3.38 -5.71
N PRO A 296 12.95 2.78 -6.86
CA PRO A 296 13.36 3.27 -8.17
C PRO A 296 12.70 4.61 -8.52
N LEU A 297 11.49 4.86 -8.00
CA LEU A 297 10.75 6.10 -8.23
C LEU A 297 11.41 7.27 -7.49
N ALA A 298 11.80 7.08 -6.23
CA ALA A 298 12.53 8.08 -5.46
C ALA A 298 13.89 8.43 -6.10
N VAL A 299 14.64 7.42 -6.54
CA VAL A 299 15.93 7.64 -7.22
C VAL A 299 15.74 8.41 -8.53
N PHE A 300 14.71 8.07 -9.30
CA PHE A 300 14.38 8.77 -10.55
C PHE A 300 14.01 10.23 -10.30
N MET A 301 13.10 10.49 -9.36
CA MET A 301 12.64 11.84 -9.06
C MET A 301 13.73 12.70 -8.44
N LEU A 302 14.67 12.11 -7.68
CA LEU A 302 15.87 12.81 -7.23
C LEU A 302 16.74 13.28 -8.42
N GLY A 303 16.85 12.44 -9.47
CA GLY A 303 17.51 12.84 -10.72
C GLY A 303 16.83 14.05 -11.38
N ARG A 304 15.49 14.05 -11.44
CA ARG A 304 14.71 15.18 -11.97
C ARG A 304 14.89 16.45 -11.15
N ALA A 305 14.92 16.33 -9.83
CA ALA A 305 15.15 17.46 -8.95
C ALA A 305 16.54 18.07 -9.14
N TYR A 306 17.58 17.25 -9.31
CA TYR A 306 18.94 17.74 -9.63
C TYR A 306 19.02 18.43 -10.99
N ASP A 307 18.37 17.86 -12.00
CA ASP A 307 18.33 18.45 -13.35
C ASP A 307 17.69 19.84 -13.30
N LYS A 308 16.58 19.96 -12.57
CA LYS A 308 15.89 21.23 -12.34
C LYS A 308 16.64 22.22 -11.46
N SER A 309 17.58 21.75 -10.64
CA SER A 309 18.49 22.62 -9.88
C SER A 309 19.79 22.94 -10.62
N GLY A 310 19.96 22.49 -11.87
CA GLY A 310 21.16 22.71 -12.68
C GLY A 310 22.35 21.79 -12.36
N ASP A 311 22.17 20.78 -11.50
CA ASP A 311 23.22 19.79 -11.19
C ASP A 311 23.16 18.61 -12.16
N ALA A 312 23.58 18.85 -13.40
CA ALA A 312 23.52 17.87 -14.49
C ALA A 312 24.32 16.59 -14.19
N LYS A 313 25.43 16.71 -13.44
CA LYS A 313 26.29 15.57 -13.07
C LYS A 313 25.56 14.64 -12.12
N SER A 314 24.97 15.18 -11.05
CA SER A 314 24.19 14.38 -10.10
C SER A 314 22.91 13.83 -10.74
N ALA A 315 22.25 14.61 -11.60
CA ALA A 315 21.07 14.16 -12.35
C ALA A 315 21.39 12.92 -13.21
N ALA A 316 22.43 12.99 -14.04
CA ALA A 316 22.83 11.87 -14.90
C ALA A 316 23.24 10.61 -14.10
N ALA A 317 23.88 10.78 -12.94
CA ALA A 317 24.19 9.66 -12.05
C ALA A 317 22.91 9.00 -11.51
N ARG A 318 21.92 9.80 -11.10
CA ARG A 318 20.65 9.29 -10.57
C ARG A 318 19.75 8.69 -11.63
N TYR A 319 19.68 9.25 -12.84
CA TYR A 319 18.95 8.61 -13.95
C TYR A 319 19.53 7.24 -14.32
N ARG A 320 20.86 7.10 -14.39
CA ARG A 320 21.51 5.79 -14.61
C ARG A 320 21.20 4.80 -13.49
N SER A 321 21.24 5.27 -12.23
CA SER A 321 20.92 4.43 -11.07
C SER A 321 19.46 3.97 -11.08
N ALA A 322 18.53 4.89 -11.35
CA ALA A 322 17.11 4.58 -11.47
C ALA A 322 16.86 3.56 -12.58
N TYR A 323 17.40 3.79 -13.78
CA TYR A 323 17.28 2.87 -14.89
C TYR A 323 17.80 1.48 -14.54
N ALA A 324 18.96 1.37 -13.90
CA ALA A 324 19.50 0.11 -13.44
C ALA A 324 18.58 -0.62 -12.44
N LEU A 325 17.96 0.11 -11.51
CA LEU A 325 16.97 -0.45 -10.58
C LEU A 325 15.72 -0.96 -11.34
N TYR A 326 15.13 -0.13 -12.20
CA TYR A 326 13.99 -0.51 -13.02
C TYR A 326 14.29 -1.77 -13.87
N THR A 327 15.45 -1.79 -14.56
CA THR A 327 15.90 -2.97 -15.32
C THR A 327 16.06 -4.20 -14.42
N LYS A 328 16.73 -4.06 -13.27
CA LYS A 328 16.90 -5.14 -12.28
C LYS A 328 15.55 -5.70 -11.80
N TYR A 329 14.56 -4.84 -11.66
CA TYR A 329 13.22 -5.22 -11.21
C TYR A 329 12.31 -5.74 -12.32
N GLY A 330 12.81 -5.79 -13.56
CA GLY A 330 12.17 -6.45 -14.69
C GLY A 330 11.36 -5.52 -15.59
N TRP A 331 11.32 -4.21 -15.33
CA TRP A 331 10.57 -3.29 -16.18
C TRP A 331 11.08 -1.85 -16.08
N VAL A 332 11.23 -1.19 -17.24
CA VAL A 332 11.60 0.22 -17.34
C VAL A 332 10.42 1.02 -17.91
N PRO A 333 9.84 1.96 -17.14
CA PRO A 333 8.78 2.84 -17.61
C PRO A 333 9.23 3.69 -18.80
N GLY A 334 8.32 3.97 -19.73
CA GLY A 334 8.58 4.88 -20.86
C GLY A 334 9.06 6.26 -20.40
N SER A 335 8.47 6.77 -19.33
CA SER A 335 8.86 8.03 -18.69
C SER A 335 10.31 8.06 -18.18
N VAL A 336 10.92 6.91 -17.90
CA VAL A 336 12.31 6.80 -17.43
C VAL A 336 13.27 6.61 -18.61
N LYS A 337 12.86 5.86 -19.65
CA LYS A 337 13.69 5.62 -20.85
C LYS A 337 14.15 6.91 -21.51
N GLY A 338 13.31 7.96 -21.50
CA GLY A 338 13.63 9.25 -22.10
C GLY A 338 14.74 10.06 -21.41
N TYR A 339 15.11 9.73 -20.16
CA TYR A 339 16.07 10.51 -19.37
C TYR A 339 17.46 9.89 -19.27
N VAL A 340 17.61 8.63 -19.69
CA VAL A 340 18.93 8.04 -19.88
C VAL A 340 19.27 8.22 -21.35
N PRO A 341 20.31 9.01 -21.69
CA PRO A 341 20.80 9.03 -23.06
C PRO A 341 21.07 7.59 -23.45
N ASN A 342 20.60 7.17 -24.64
CA ASN A 342 21.08 5.93 -25.25
C ASN A 342 22.58 5.86 -24.98
N ALA A 343 23.05 4.78 -24.36
CA ALA A 343 24.47 4.55 -24.07
C ALA A 343 25.35 4.47 -25.35
N LYS A 344 24.83 4.94 -26.49
CA LYS A 344 25.42 5.04 -27.83
C LYS A 344 25.52 6.48 -28.36
N ALA A 345 25.07 7.51 -27.65
CA ALA A 345 25.06 8.89 -28.17
C ALA A 345 25.75 9.88 -27.23
N LYS A 346 27.09 9.78 -27.14
CA LYS A 346 28.05 10.86 -26.81
C LYS A 346 29.50 10.35 -26.83
N ALA A 347 29.81 9.49 -27.81
CA ALA A 347 31.16 9.18 -28.24
C ALA A 347 31.24 9.54 -29.72
N LYS A 348 31.25 10.83 -30.01
CA LYS A 348 31.78 11.43 -31.24
C LYS A 348 32.43 12.73 -30.85
#